data_AF-A0A973GBJ5-F1
#
_entry.id   AF-A0A973GBJ5-F1
#
_cell.length_a   1.000
_cell.length_b   1.000
_cell.length_c   1.000
_cell.angle_alpha   90.00
_cell.angle_beta   90.00
_cell.angle_gamma   90.00
#
_symmetry.space_group_name_H-M   'P 1'
#
loop_
_entity.id
_entity.type
_entity.pdbx_description
1 polymer ?
#
loop_
_entity_poly.entity_id
_entity_poly.type
_entity_poly.pdbx_seq_one_letter_code
_entity_poly.pdbx_strand_id
1 'polypeptide(L)' 'LEFRVDQGAAPELADRVDGSTVQRDEPLSFDPEHRQYGWRTVELGRVPVPGAPAPVPSGAALTHDPFEAVD' A
#
# COMPACT_ATOMS: atom_id res chain seq x y z
N LEU A 1 1.30 -2.87 -12.25
CA LEU A 1 0.74 -3.28 -10.95
C LEU A 1 1.62 -2.69 -9.85
N GLU A 2 1.03 -2.06 -8.84
CA GLU A 2 1.78 -1.59 -7.66
C GLU A 2 1.84 -2.70 -6.61
N PHE A 3 2.95 -2.81 -5.89
CA PHE A 3 3.09 -3.72 -4.76
C PHE A 3 3.53 -2.98 -3.49
N ARG A 4 3.19 -3.57 -2.35
CA ARG A 4 3.65 -3.20 -1.01
C ARG A 4 3.92 -4.50 -0.25
N VAL A 5 5.15 -4.68 0.23
CA VAL A 5 5.58 -5.90 0.91
C VAL A 5 6.43 -5.55 2.12
N ASP A 6 6.44 -6.41 3.14
CA ASP A 6 7.36 -6.22 4.27
C ASP A 6 8.80 -6.24 3.76
N GLN A 7 9.65 -5.41 4.37
CA GLN A 7 11.04 -5.27 3.94
C GLN A 7 11.73 -6.64 3.89
N GLY A 8 12.22 -7.00 2.70
CA GLY A 8 12.92 -8.27 2.48
C GLY A 8 12.03 -9.52 2.40
N ALA A 9 10.71 -9.40 2.47
CA ALA A 9 9.80 -10.54 2.32
C ALA A 9 9.73 -11.08 0.88
N ALA A 10 10.06 -10.25 -0.12
CA ALA A 10 10.03 -10.61 -1.54
C ALA A 10 11.36 -10.27 -2.23
N PRO A 11 12.44 -11.03 -1.99
CA PRO A 11 13.77 -10.75 -2.55
C PRO A 11 13.79 -10.73 -4.09
N GLU A 12 12.87 -11.45 -4.74
CA GLU A 12 12.68 -11.46 -6.19
C GLU A 12 12.19 -10.12 -6.77
N LEU A 13 11.69 -9.22 -5.92
CA LEU A 13 11.24 -7.87 -6.30
C LEU A 13 12.26 -6.78 -5.96
N ALA A 14 13.44 -7.12 -5.44
CA ALA A 14 14.43 -6.16 -4.95
C ALA A 14 14.87 -5.14 -6.01
N ASP A 15 14.93 -5.53 -7.29
CA ASP A 15 15.27 -4.68 -8.43
C ASP A 15 14.13 -3.71 -8.85
N ARG A 16 12.94 -3.86 -8.26
CA ARG A 16 11.72 -3.11 -8.57
C ARG A 16 11.21 -2.25 -7.42
N VAL A 17 11.98 -2.15 -6.34
CA VAL A 17 11.65 -1.30 -5.19
C VAL A 17 11.91 0.16 -5.55
N ASP A 18 10.84 0.95 -5.55
CA ASP A 18 10.86 2.39 -5.80
C ASP A 18 11.07 3.21 -4.50
N GLY A 19 10.84 2.59 -3.33
CA GLY A 19 11.03 3.22 -2.03
C GLY A 19 10.53 2.36 -0.86
N SER A 20 10.58 2.93 0.34
CA SER A 20 10.05 2.30 1.54
C SER A 20 9.32 3.30 2.44
N THR A 21 8.45 2.79 3.30
CA THR A 21 7.71 3.59 4.28
C THR A 21 7.54 2.80 5.58
N VAL A 22 7.44 3.51 6.70
CA VAL A 22 7.20 2.91 8.01
C VAL A 22 5.71 3.01 8.33
N GLN A 23 5.08 1.90 8.67
CA GLN A 23 3.64 1.78 8.93
C GLN A 23 3.39 1.17 10.31
N ARG A 24 2.30 1.58 10.98
CA ARG A 24 1.89 1.04 12.28
C ARG A 24 0.68 0.13 12.16
N ASP A 25 0.85 -0.99 11.48
CA ASP A 25 -0.22 -1.92 11.15
C ASP A 25 0.18 -3.39 11.38
N GLU A 26 1.37 -3.65 11.95
CA GLU A 26 1.77 -5.01 12.35
C GLU A 26 0.91 -5.48 13.54
N PRO A 27 0.09 -6.52 13.40
CA PRO A 27 -0.82 -6.90 14.48
C PRO A 27 -0.05 -7.55 15.64
N LEU A 28 -0.09 -6.90 16.81
CA LEU A 28 0.46 -7.43 18.06
C LEU A 28 -0.61 -8.08 18.94
N SER A 29 -1.85 -7.60 18.87
CA SER A 29 -3.01 -8.19 19.54
C SER A 29 -4.29 -7.93 18.77
N PHE A 30 -5.09 -8.98 18.59
CA PHE A 30 -6.41 -8.93 17.96
C PHE A 30 -7.57 -8.86 18.97
N ASP A 31 -7.29 -8.99 20.28
CA ASP A 31 -8.31 -8.87 21.34
C ASP A 31 -9.03 -7.52 21.20
N PRO A 32 -10.36 -7.47 21.02
CA PRO A 32 -11.09 -6.22 20.86
C PRO A 32 -10.93 -5.26 22.05
N GLU A 33 -10.74 -5.76 23.28
CA GLU A 33 -10.51 -4.90 24.46
C GLU A 33 -9.07 -4.36 24.49
N HIS A 34 -8.13 -5.06 23.86
CA HIS A 34 -6.70 -4.74 23.90
C HIS A 34 -6.05 -4.84 22.50
N ARG A 35 -6.63 -4.19 21.49
CA ARG A 35 -6.06 -4.20 20.13
C ARG A 35 -4.73 -3.44 20.12
N GLN A 36 -3.69 -4.08 19.59
CA GLN A 36 -2.35 -3.50 19.55
C GLN A 36 -1.73 -3.69 18.17
N TYR A 37 -1.08 -2.64 17.70
CA TYR A 37 -0.36 -2.60 16.43
C TYR A 37 1.06 -2.06 16.64
N GLY A 38 2.02 -2.77 16.06
CA GLY A 38 3.45 -2.46 16.02
C GLY A 38 3.83 -1.74 14.73
N TRP A 39 5.08 -1.29 14.67
CA TRP A 39 5.67 -0.65 13.50
C TRP A 39 6.34 -1.69 12.60
N ARG A 40 6.20 -1.54 11.29
CA ARG A 40 6.92 -2.32 10.26
C ARG A 40 7.39 -1.41 9.13
N THR A 41 8.46 -1.82 8.45
CA THR A 41 8.93 -1.17 7.22
C THR A 41 8.39 -1.93 6.02
N VAL A 42 7.75 -1.20 5.11
CA VAL A 42 7.15 -1.73 3.89
C VAL A 42 7.90 -1.18 2.68
N GLU A 43 8.37 -2.06 1.81
CA GLU A 43 8.92 -1.74 0.50
C GLU A 43 7.77 -1.60 -0.51
N LEU A 44 7.85 -0.57 -1.36
CA LEU A 44 6.86 -0.30 -2.40
C LEU A 44 7.53 -0.21 -3.77
N GLY A 45 6.81 -0.61 -4.80
CA GLY A 45 7.32 -0.59 -6.16
C GLY A 45 6.29 -0.99 -7.20
N ARG A 46 6.75 -1.20 -8.43
CA ARG A 46 5.89 -1.51 -9.57
C ARG A 46 6.39 -2.71 -10.37
N VAL A 47 5.46 -3.58 -10.75
CA VAL A 47 5.69 -4.67 -11.69
C VAL A 47 4.97 -4.37 -13.00
N PRO A 48 5.65 -4.46 -14.16
CA PRO A 48 4.99 -4.35 -15.46
C PRO A 48 4.05 -5.53 -15.66
N VAL A 49 2.81 -5.25 -16.07
CA VAL A 49 1.85 -6.28 -16.46
C VAL A 49 1.73 -6.23 -17.98
N PRO A 50 2.07 -7.31 -18.70
CA PRO A 50 1.96 -7.34 -20.16
C PRO A 50 0.54 -7.00 -20.62
N GLY A 51 0.42 -6.10 -21.60
CA GLY A 51 -0.87 -5.66 -22.14
C GLY A 51 -1.66 -4.68 -21.27
N ALA A 52 -1.15 -4.32 -20.08
CA ALA A 52 -1.77 -3.28 -19.26
C ALA A 52 -1.39 -1.88 -19.78
N PRO A 53 -2.34 -0.91 -19.79
CA PRO A 53 -2.01 0.47 -20.08
C PRO A 53 -1.00 1.02 -19.07
N ALA A 54 -0.23 2.03 -19.48
CA ALA A 54 0.72 2.71 -18.60
C ALA A 54 0.01 3.20 -17.32
N PRO A 55 0.66 3.13 -16.14
CA PRO A 55 0.05 3.58 -14.90
C PRO A 55 -0.35 5.06 -15.03
N VAL A 56 -1.63 5.35 -14.81
CA VAL A 56 -2.11 6.73 -14.66
C VAL A 56 -1.68 7.18 -13.26
N PRO A 57 -1.06 8.36 -13.09
CA PRO A 57 -0.65 8.80 -11.76
C PRO A 57 -1.86 8.87 -10.82
N SER A 58 -1.78 8.17 -9.68
CA SER A 58 -2.82 8.10 -8.64
C SER A 58 -3.20 9.46 -8.00
N GLY A 59 -2.54 10.54 -8.41
CA GLY A 59 -2.85 11.93 -8.03
C GLY A 59 -3.85 12.63 -8.95
N ALA A 60 -4.44 11.93 -9.93
CA ALA A 60 -5.64 12.43 -10.59
C ALA A 60 -6.72 12.60 -9.52
N ALA A 61 -6.98 13.83 -9.11
CA ALA A 61 -7.95 14.16 -8.08
C ALA A 61 -9.31 13.58 -8.48
N LEU A 62 -9.68 12.47 -7.86
CA LEU A 62 -11.07 12.03 -7.86
C LEU A 62 -11.82 13.10 -7.08
N THR A 63 -12.65 13.89 -7.77
CA THR A 63 -13.58 14.82 -7.13
C THR A 63 -14.63 13.98 -6.41
N HIS A 64 -14.31 13.55 -5.19
CA HIS A 64 -15.26 12.88 -4.31
C HIS A 64 -15.92 13.95 -3.44
N ASP A 65 -17.20 14.21 -3.67
CA ASP A 65 -18.01 15.01 -2.75
C ASP A 65 -18.62 14.07 -1.69
N PRO A 66 -18.25 14.20 -0.41
CA PRO A 66 -18.80 13.36 0.66
C PRO A 66 -20.30 13.57 0.91
N PHE A 67 -20.94 14.60 0.33
CA PHE A 67 -22.36 14.91 0.50
C PHE A 67 -23.24 14.59 -0.71
N GLU A 68 -22.67 14.11 -1.82
CA GLU A 68 -23.43 13.79 -3.06
C GLU A 68 -24.56 12.76 -2.83
N ALA A 69 -24.42 11.87 -1.84
CA ALA A 69 -25.36 10.77 -1.59
C ALA A 69 -26.52 11.10 -0.62
N VAL A 70 -26.64 12.35 -0.15
CA VAL A 70 -27.59 12.72 0.91
C VAL A 70 -28.66 13.73 0.49
N ASP A 71 -28.72 14.10 -0.79
CA ASP A 71 -29.77 14.96 -1.38
C ASP A 71 -30.88 14.17 -2.09
#